data_AF-A0A7X7R2D1-F1
#
_entry.id   AF-A0A7X7R2D1-F1
#
_cell.length_a   1.000
_cell.length_b   1.000
_cell.length_c   1.000
_cell.angle_alpha   90.00
_cell.angle_beta   90.00
_cell.angle_gamma   90.00
#
_symmetry.space_group_name_H-M   'P 1'
#
loop_
_entity.id
_entity.type
_entity.pdbx_description
1 polymer ?
#
loop_
_entity_poly.entity_id
_entity_poly.type
_entity_poly.pdbx_seq_one_letter_code
_entity_poly.pdbx_strand_id
1 'polypeptide(L)'
;MESGKGFNKKDVLIQNGKIERIDVNIAKPEEEAFKVLDAQGCWVVPGLVDIHTHGAKGIDFMDAGRSELEELSLFYASKGVTSFLAATMTDSAERIKDALKNINHAINEGLPGARIAGINMEGPFINPGYRG
;
A
#
# COMPACT_ATOMS: atom_id res chain seq x y z
N MET A 1 6.40 -28.58 12.49
CA MET A 1 5.80 -27.95 11.30
C MET A 1 6.61 -28.43 10.11
N GLU A 2 6.00 -29.26 9.26
CA GLU A 2 6.73 -29.95 8.19
C GLU A 2 7.30 -28.95 7.18
N SER A 3 8.62 -29.01 7.03
CA SER A 3 9.40 -28.37 5.98
C SER A 3 8.99 -28.98 4.62
N GLY A 4 8.19 -28.26 3.84
CA GLY A 4 7.80 -28.75 2.52
C GLY A 4 6.98 -27.83 1.60
N LYS A 5 6.60 -26.62 2.02
CA LYS A 5 5.68 -25.76 1.23
C LYS A 5 6.06 -24.27 1.24
N GLY A 6 7.23 -23.92 0.70
CA GLY A 6 7.57 -22.56 0.29
C GLY A 6 8.03 -21.55 1.36
N PHE A 7 7.79 -21.80 2.66
CA PHE A 7 8.23 -20.92 3.75
C PHE A 7 9.37 -21.54 4.57
N ASN A 8 10.38 -20.72 4.88
CA ASN A 8 11.54 -21.10 5.68
C ASN A 8 11.74 -20.11 6.82
N LYS A 9 12.14 -20.60 8.01
CA LYS A 9 12.53 -19.72 9.12
C LYS A 9 13.81 -18.98 8.75
N LYS A 10 13.73 -17.65 8.69
CA LYS A 10 14.80 -16.74 8.31
C LYS A 10 14.64 -15.43 9.10
N ASP A 11 15.72 -14.68 9.17
CA ASP A 11 15.75 -13.29 9.60
C ASP A 11 15.81 -12.38 8.37
N VAL A 12 15.21 -11.19 8.48
CA VAL A 12 15.19 -10.18 7.41
C VAL A 12 15.82 -8.90 7.96
N LEU A 13 16.96 -8.50 7.39
CA LEU A 13 17.62 -7.24 7.71
C LEU A 13 17.15 -6.16 6.74
N ILE A 14 16.64 -5.07 7.31
CA ILE A 14 16.19 -3.89 6.55
C ILE A 14 17.08 -2.71 6.93
N GLN A 15 17.65 -2.04 5.93
CA GLN A 15 18.45 -0.84 6.09
C GLN A 15 18.07 0.19 5.03
N ASN A 16 17.94 1.45 5.43
CA ASN A 16 17.65 2.56 4.51
C ASN A 16 16.44 2.29 3.59
N GLY A 17 15.39 1.69 4.13
CA GLY A 17 14.15 1.36 3.41
C GLY A 17 14.26 0.19 2.42
N LYS A 18 15.34 -0.58 2.44
CA LYS A 18 15.57 -1.71 1.54
C LYS A 18 15.82 -2.99 2.33
N ILE A 19 15.42 -4.12 1.73
CA ILE A 19 15.84 -5.44 2.22
C ILE A 19 17.32 -5.59 1.87
N GLU A 20 18.17 -5.59 2.90
CA GLU A 20 19.62 -5.72 2.76
C GLU A 20 20.03 -7.19 2.72
N ARG A 21 19.38 -8.02 3.54
CA ARG A 21 19.72 -9.45 3.65
C ARG A 21 18.55 -10.29 4.14
N ILE A 22 18.46 -11.52 3.63
CA ILE A 22 17.57 -12.56 4.14
C ILE A 22 18.42 -13.80 4.41
N ASP A 23 18.61 -14.17 5.67
CA ASP A 23 19.42 -15.34 6.03
C ASP A 23 19.01 -15.93 7.40
N VAL A 24 19.63 -17.04 7.82
CA VAL A 24 19.46 -17.57 9.19
C VAL A 24 20.42 -16.88 10.15
N ASN A 25 19.94 -16.60 11.37
CA ASN A 25 20.74 -16.09 12.48
C ASN A 25 21.58 -14.86 12.09
N ILE A 26 20.95 -13.88 11.43
CA ILE A 26 21.61 -12.60 11.19
C ILE A 26 22.01 -12.05 12.56
N ALA A 27 23.32 -11.83 12.75
CA ALA A 27 23.86 -11.35 14.02
C ALA A 27 23.06 -10.13 14.46
N LYS A 28 22.50 -10.21 15.67
CA LYS A 28 21.84 -9.06 16.28
C LYS A 28 22.92 -7.98 16.37
N PRO A 29 22.77 -6.83 15.69
CA PRO A 29 23.74 -5.76 15.80
C PRO A 29 23.93 -5.45 17.28
N GLU A 30 25.18 -5.25 17.72
CA GLU A 30 25.49 -5.02 19.14
C GLU A 30 25.04 -3.64 19.67
N GLU A 31 24.12 -2.95 18.99
CA GLU A 31 23.72 -1.59 19.34
C GLU A 31 22.19 -1.36 19.30
N GLU A 32 21.76 -0.39 20.10
CA GLU A 32 20.44 0.27 20.13
C GLU A 32 19.99 0.87 18.77
N ALA A 33 20.84 0.80 17.74
CA ALA A 33 20.60 1.31 16.39
C ALA A 33 19.57 0.51 15.58
N PHE A 34 19.22 -0.72 15.98
CA PHE A 34 18.28 -1.56 15.24
C PHE A 34 17.07 -1.96 16.07
N LYS A 35 15.88 -1.71 15.53
CA LYS A 35 14.64 -2.25 16.06
C LYS A 35 14.51 -3.72 15.67
N VAL A 36 14.55 -4.61 16.65
CA VAL A 36 14.28 -6.03 16.45
C VAL A 36 12.79 -6.30 16.63
N LEU A 37 12.17 -6.95 15.65
CA LEU A 37 10.78 -7.41 15.71
C LEU A 37 10.77 -8.94 15.76
N ASP A 38 10.21 -9.52 16.82
CA ASP A 38 10.01 -10.96 16.90
C ASP A 38 8.74 -11.36 16.13
N ALA A 39 8.92 -12.04 15.00
CA ALA A 39 7.84 -12.54 14.16
C ALA A 39 7.51 -14.02 14.44
N GLN A 40 7.94 -14.58 15.58
CA GLN A 40 7.63 -15.97 15.93
C GLN A 40 6.12 -16.23 15.93
N GLY A 41 5.70 -17.28 15.22
CA GLY A 41 4.28 -17.62 15.06
C GLY A 41 3.55 -16.82 13.97
N CYS A 42 4.20 -15.81 13.38
CA CYS A 42 3.68 -15.02 12.27
C CYS A 42 4.33 -15.44 10.93
N TRP A 43 3.71 -14.98 9.84
CA TRP A 43 4.23 -15.13 8.48
C TRP A 43 4.75 -13.78 8.02
N VAL A 44 5.97 -13.76 7.49
CA VAL A 44 6.54 -12.56 6.85
C VAL A 44 6.40 -12.73 5.35
N VAL A 45 5.64 -11.85 4.72
CA VAL A 45 5.37 -11.85 3.28
C VAL A 45 5.64 -10.46 2.71
N PRO A 46 5.88 -10.32 1.39
CA PRO A 46 5.84 -9.02 0.75
C PRO A 46 4.52 -8.32 1.05
N GLY A 47 4.58 -7.01 1.28
CA GLY A 47 3.36 -6.22 1.44
C GLY A 47 2.47 -6.32 0.20
N LEU A 48 1.16 -6.37 0.41
CA LEU A 48 0.20 -6.54 -0.67
C LEU A 48 0.14 -5.30 -1.56
N VAL A 49 -0.11 -5.53 -2.85
CA VAL A 49 -0.35 -4.47 -3.84
C VAL A 49 -1.80 -4.53 -4.27
N ASP A 50 -2.57 -3.51 -3.92
CA ASP A 50 -3.96 -3.40 -4.33
C ASP A 50 -4.08 -2.57 -5.63
N ILE A 51 -4.35 -3.23 -6.74
CA ILE A 51 -4.38 -2.59 -8.06
C ILE A 51 -5.71 -1.89 -8.36
N HIS A 52 -6.73 -2.07 -7.53
CA HIS A 52 -8.07 -1.54 -7.80
C HIS A 52 -8.86 -1.37 -6.50
N THR A 53 -8.94 -0.13 -6.03
CA THR A 53 -9.79 0.24 -4.90
C THR A 53 -10.33 1.66 -5.07
N HIS A 54 -11.60 1.89 -4.73
CA HIS A 54 -12.24 3.21 -4.80
C HIS A 54 -12.10 4.02 -3.51
N GLY A 55 -11.69 3.37 -2.43
CA GLY A 55 -11.67 3.98 -1.12
C GLY A 55 -12.02 2.97 -0.02
N ALA A 56 -12.06 3.46 1.21
CA ALA A 56 -12.38 2.67 2.38
C ALA A 56 -12.84 3.60 3.51
N LYS A 57 -13.35 3.05 4.61
CA LYS A 57 -13.76 3.86 5.79
C LYS A 57 -14.83 4.93 5.49
N GLY A 58 -15.58 4.79 4.40
CA GLY A 58 -16.55 5.80 3.95
C GLY A 58 -15.92 6.99 3.22
N ILE A 59 -14.63 6.92 2.91
CA ILE A 59 -13.89 7.90 2.11
C ILE A 59 -13.73 7.33 0.70
N ASP A 60 -14.05 8.14 -0.31
CA ASP A 60 -13.90 7.84 -1.73
C ASP A 60 -12.79 8.69 -2.34
N PHE A 61 -11.94 8.11 -3.20
CA PHE A 61 -10.83 8.83 -3.85
C PHE A 61 -11.29 9.98 -4.75
N MET A 62 -12.53 9.96 -5.26
CA MET A 62 -13.10 11.02 -6.07
C MET A 62 -13.33 12.31 -5.28
N ASP A 63 -13.56 12.20 -3.96
CA ASP A 63 -13.86 13.34 -3.08
C ASP A 63 -12.77 13.57 -2.01
N ALA A 64 -11.76 12.69 -1.94
CA ALA A 64 -10.72 12.74 -0.91
C ALA A 64 -9.77 13.94 -1.08
N GLY A 65 -9.60 14.68 0.01
CA GLY A 65 -8.52 15.64 0.20
C GLY A 65 -7.30 14.99 0.86
N ARG A 66 -6.34 15.82 1.26
CA ARG A 66 -5.07 15.36 1.83
C ARG A 66 -5.26 14.55 3.11
N SER A 67 -6.05 15.05 4.05
CA SER A 67 -6.32 14.38 5.33
C SER A 67 -6.96 13.01 5.14
N GLU A 68 -7.91 12.92 4.21
CA GLU A 68 -8.61 11.68 3.92
C GLU A 68 -7.69 10.65 3.26
N LEU A 69 -6.80 11.10 2.37
CA LEU A 69 -5.79 10.23 1.74
C LEU A 69 -4.76 9.70 2.76
N GLU A 70 -4.40 10.50 3.78
CA GLU A 70 -3.56 10.03 4.89
C GLU A 70 -4.27 8.97 5.74
N GLU A 71 -5.55 9.17 6.05
CA GLU A 71 -6.35 8.17 6.77
C GLU A 71 -6.46 6.87 5.98
N LEU A 72 -6.75 6.94 4.68
CA LEU A 72 -6.79 5.79 3.80
C LEU A 72 -5.44 5.07 3.74
N SER A 73 -4.34 5.80 3.59
CA SER A 73 -2.98 5.25 3.58
C SER A 73 -2.67 4.42 4.85
N LEU A 74 -3.00 4.95 6.03
CA LEU A 74 -2.84 4.24 7.29
C LEU A 74 -3.77 3.03 7.40
N PHE A 75 -5.02 3.18 6.92
CA PHE A 75 -5.97 2.07 6.91
C PHE A 75 -5.48 0.91 6.03
N TYR A 76 -5.03 1.15 4.80
CA TYR A 76 -4.50 0.11 3.93
C TYR A 76 -3.28 -0.59 4.55
N ALA A 77 -2.36 0.16 5.16
CA ALA A 77 -1.23 -0.40 5.89
C ALA A 77 -1.68 -1.33 7.02
N SER A 78 -2.72 -0.96 7.77
CA SER A 78 -3.32 -1.81 8.82
C SER A 78 -3.92 -3.12 8.30
N LYS A 79 -4.15 -3.23 6.98
CA LYS A 79 -4.66 -4.44 6.29
C LYS A 79 -3.58 -5.22 5.55
N GLY A 80 -2.31 -4.84 5.72
CA GLY A 80 -1.18 -5.50 5.05
C GLY A 80 -0.93 -5.03 3.61
N VAL A 81 -1.67 -4.03 3.13
CA VAL A 81 -1.42 -3.38 1.84
C VAL A 81 -0.33 -2.34 2.04
N THR A 82 0.75 -2.42 1.26
CA THR A 82 1.85 -1.44 1.33
C THR A 82 1.86 -0.49 0.15
N SER A 83 1.18 -0.83 -0.94
CA SER A 83 0.95 0.08 -2.06
C SER A 83 -0.37 -0.19 -2.74
N PHE A 84 -1.02 0.86 -3.24
CA PHE A 84 -2.29 0.73 -3.96
C PHE A 84 -2.40 1.70 -5.14
N LEU A 85 -3.29 1.38 -6.08
CA LEU A 85 -3.72 2.29 -7.14
C LEU A 85 -5.08 2.88 -6.76
N ALA A 86 -5.14 4.20 -6.61
CA ALA A 86 -6.40 4.88 -6.34
C ALA A 86 -7.30 4.80 -7.58
N ALA A 87 -8.47 4.16 -7.48
CA ALA A 87 -9.38 3.98 -8.60
C ALA A 87 -10.37 5.15 -8.69
N THR A 88 -10.43 5.80 -9.85
CA THR A 88 -11.50 6.77 -10.16
C THR A 88 -12.80 6.04 -10.50
N MET A 89 -13.90 6.76 -10.63
CA MET A 89 -15.14 6.26 -11.23
C MET A 89 -15.52 7.07 -12.47
N THR A 90 -16.49 6.56 -13.24
CA THR A 90 -17.10 7.32 -14.35
C THR A 90 -17.85 8.53 -13.79
N ASP A 91 -17.37 9.72 -14.12
CA ASP A 91 -17.95 10.99 -13.71
C ASP A 91 -17.63 12.07 -14.76
N SER A 92 -17.98 13.33 -14.49
CA SER A 92 -17.57 14.46 -15.32
C SER A 92 -16.05 14.57 -15.42
N ALA A 93 -15.56 15.08 -16.54
CA ALA A 93 -14.13 15.27 -16.77
C ALA A 93 -13.51 16.20 -15.72
N GLU A 94 -14.27 17.19 -15.25
CA GLU A 94 -13.88 18.13 -14.21
C GLU A 94 -13.65 17.42 -12.86
N ARG A 95 -14.61 16.59 -12.43
CA ARG A 95 -14.50 15.84 -11.16
C ARG A 95 -13.33 14.87 -11.19
N ILE A 96 -13.18 14.12 -12.29
CA ILE A 96 -12.03 13.22 -12.48
C ILE A 96 -10.74 14.03 -12.39
N LYS A 97 -10.63 15.15 -13.12
CA LYS A 97 -9.42 15.98 -13.13
C LYS A 97 -9.04 16.49 -11.74
N ASP A 98 -10.01 16.87 -10.91
CA ASP A 98 -9.73 17.35 -9.56
C ASP A 98 -9.29 16.22 -8.62
N ALA A 99 -9.91 15.04 -8.70
CA ALA A 99 -9.44 13.85 -7.99
C ALA A 99 -8.00 13.49 -8.38
N LEU A 100 -7.69 13.49 -9.68
CA LEU A 100 -6.33 13.21 -10.20
C LEU A 100 -5.29 14.19 -9.63
N LYS A 101 -5.62 15.48 -9.51
CA LYS A 101 -4.71 16.48 -8.92
C LYS A 101 -4.43 16.20 -7.45
N ASN A 102 -5.48 15.94 -6.65
CA ASN A 102 -5.33 15.67 -5.21
C ASN A 102 -4.48 14.42 -4.99
N ILE A 103 -4.77 13.35 -5.74
CA ILE A 103 -4.00 12.11 -5.69
C ILE A 103 -2.56 12.35 -6.10
N ASN A 104 -2.31 13.10 -7.18
CA ASN A 104 -0.96 13.40 -7.64
C ASN A 104 -0.17 14.23 -6.60
N HIS A 105 -0.80 15.19 -5.93
CA HIS A 105 -0.14 15.91 -4.83
C HIS A 105 0.25 14.96 -3.69
N ALA A 106 -0.66 14.07 -3.28
CA ALA A 106 -0.37 13.09 -2.25
C ALA A 106 0.76 12.10 -2.63
N ILE A 107 0.82 11.68 -3.90
CA ILE A 107 1.93 10.86 -4.42
C ILE A 107 3.27 11.59 -4.25
N ASN A 108 3.34 12.87 -4.64
CA ASN A 108 4.59 13.63 -4.65
C ASN A 108 5.09 14.00 -3.24
N GLU A 109 4.17 14.30 -2.32
CA GLU A 109 4.50 14.64 -0.93
C GLU A 109 4.72 13.40 -0.06
N GLY A 110 4.26 12.22 -0.49
CA GLY A 110 4.27 10.99 0.28
C GLY A 110 3.14 10.94 1.33
N LEU A 111 2.88 9.74 1.84
CA LEU A 111 1.83 9.45 2.82
C LEU A 111 2.41 8.62 3.97
N PRO A 112 1.81 8.66 5.17
CA PRO A 112 2.38 8.04 6.38
C PRO A 112 2.24 6.51 6.44
N GLY A 113 1.41 5.89 5.60
CA GLY A 113 1.17 4.44 5.57
C GLY A 113 1.46 3.82 4.21
N ALA A 114 0.48 3.10 3.65
CA ALA A 114 0.58 2.52 2.32
C ALA A 114 0.73 3.62 1.26
N ARG A 115 1.64 3.42 0.30
CA ARG A 115 1.88 4.42 -0.75
C ARG A 115 0.81 4.33 -1.84
N ILE A 116 0.43 5.47 -2.39
CA ILE A 116 -0.26 5.50 -3.68
C ILE A 116 0.81 5.24 -4.75
N ALA A 117 0.75 4.08 -5.40
CA ALA A 117 1.69 3.72 -6.47
C ALA A 117 1.31 4.34 -7.83
N GLY A 118 0.08 4.83 -7.95
CA GLY A 118 -0.48 5.40 -9.16
C GLY A 118 -2.00 5.45 -9.11
N ILE A 119 -2.61 5.60 -10.28
CA ILE A 119 -4.06 5.76 -10.45
C ILE A 119 -4.55 4.69 -11.40
N ASN A 120 -5.64 4.01 -11.02
CA ASN A 120 -6.39 3.14 -11.91
C ASN A 120 -7.60 3.93 -12.42
N MET A 121 -7.58 4.33 -13.68
CA MET A 121 -8.65 5.15 -14.24
C MET A 121 -9.80 4.26 -14.73
N GLU A 122 -10.70 3.88 -13.82
CA GLU A 122 -11.90 3.13 -14.17
C GLU A 122 -12.99 4.09 -14.67
N GLY A 123 -13.30 3.97 -15.96
CA GLY A 123 -14.11 4.97 -16.66
C GLY A 123 -13.31 6.21 -17.10
N PRO A 124 -13.96 7.18 -17.76
CA PRO A 124 -15.35 7.19 -18.18
C PRO A 124 -15.59 6.46 -19.53
N PHE A 125 -14.53 5.92 -20.15
CA PHE A 125 -14.59 5.29 -21.47
C PHE A 125 -15.07 3.83 -21.41
N ILE A 126 -16.26 3.62 -20.85
CA ILE A 126 -16.89 2.29 -20.67
C ILE A 126 -18.12 2.11 -21.57
N ASN A 127 -18.59 0.86 -21.69
CA ASN A 127 -19.82 0.56 -22.42
C ASN A 127 -21.05 1.04 -21.63
N PRO A 128 -21.94 1.89 -22.20
CA PRO A 128 -23.13 2.37 -21.50
C PRO A 128 -24.10 1.26 -21.02
N GLY A 129 -24.06 0.09 -21.64
CA GLY A 129 -24.87 -1.08 -21.28
C GLY A 129 -24.27 -1.93 -20.15
N TYR A 130 -23.02 -1.68 -19.76
CA TYR A 130 -22.33 -2.34 -18.66
C TYR A 130 -21.67 -1.28 -17.79
N ARG A 131 -22.51 -0.59 -17.01
CA ARG A 131 -22.05 0.36 -15.99
C ARG A 131 -21.50 -0.50 -14.86
N GLY A 132 -20.18 -0.67 -14.86
CA GLY A 132 -19.43 -1.33 -13.79
C GLY A 132 -19.81 -0.76 -12.42
#